data_AF-A0AA47N9G6-F1
#
_entry.id   AF-A0AA47N9G6-F1
#
_cell.length_a   1.000
_cell.length_b   1.000
_cell.length_c   1.000
_cell.angle_alpha   90.00
_cell.angle_beta   90.00
_cell.angle_gamma   90.00
#
_symmetry.space_group_name_H-M   'P 1'
#
loop_
_entity.id
_entity.type
_entity.pdbx_description
1 polymer ?
#
loop_
_entity_poly.entity_id
_entity_poly.type
_entity_poly.pdbx_seq_one_letter_code
_entity_poly.pdbx_strand_id
1 'polypeptide(L)'
;MVRGVRSQSGQRLPALRSYMDDVTSLLQTAVCTARLLKRFEELLGWARMRIKPTKSRSLSIRKGVRNDIISFTVDGERIPLLAEQPVRSLGRLYTADLSDSHMPVTVMEQLADGLERIDKSHLPGKLKVWCYQFTLYQRLMWPLKMCEITTSTVLRMDAKESEPFQHRPVWEKDTPSINRDYRQEKARLVLELRDSTDPFVRNTKAPVRTGRKWKAEEAVDQAISRLMHREIVGRTQSGRAGLGWGTAPKFWSKATRKERKDLVIVEVVRSEEEQYKVRALSQRQQGRWTTWEGVVDRTIKWSDMWKMPQARLSFLIRATYDTLPSPSNLSRWYGSEENCQLCNAPNPSLQHILSSCKTALAQGWYRWRHNQVLWKLAEVLEARRLEAAKDHSSTARKLINFVGQGAGAQNITQRERRSLLTPGCDWNLRVDLDRQLKFPPEITTTSLRPDIILWSPSVKAVILAELTVPWE
;
A
#
# COMPACT_ATOMS: atom_id res chain seq x y z
N MET A 1 -34.37 7.11 -36.59
CA MET A 1 -33.55 7.34 -35.38
C MET A 1 -32.65 6.13 -35.16
N VAL A 2 -31.32 6.29 -35.23
CA VAL A 2 -30.37 5.22 -34.88
C VAL A 2 -30.43 5.05 -33.36
N ARG A 3 -30.70 3.85 -32.86
CA ARG A 3 -30.82 3.56 -31.43
C ARG A 3 -29.81 2.51 -31.01
N GLY A 4 -29.18 2.69 -29.84
CA GLY A 4 -28.25 1.73 -29.29
C GLY A 4 -28.90 0.42 -28.84
N VAL A 5 -28.05 -0.55 -28.49
CA VAL A 5 -28.46 -1.87 -28.00
C VAL A 5 -29.30 -1.74 -26.72
N ARG A 6 -30.33 -2.58 -26.62
CA ARG A 6 -31.20 -2.68 -25.44
C ARG A 6 -30.62 -3.74 -24.49
N SER A 7 -30.46 -3.40 -23.21
CA SER A 7 -30.09 -4.35 -22.16
C SER A 7 -31.27 -5.27 -21.82
N GLN A 8 -30.96 -6.33 -21.06
CA GLN A 8 -31.98 -7.21 -20.46
C GLN A 8 -32.92 -6.44 -19.51
N SER A 9 -32.43 -5.39 -18.85
CA SER A 9 -33.22 -4.47 -18.01
C SER A 9 -34.07 -3.48 -18.79
N GLY A 10 -34.09 -3.56 -20.13
CA GLY A 10 -34.94 -2.75 -20.99
C GLY A 10 -34.41 -1.35 -21.32
N GLN A 11 -33.32 -0.91 -20.67
CA GLN A 11 -32.63 0.35 -20.94
C GLN A 11 -31.83 0.29 -22.25
N ARG A 12 -31.63 1.42 -22.91
CA ARG A 12 -30.87 1.50 -24.16
C ARG A 12 -29.52 2.16 -23.92
N LEU A 13 -28.48 1.56 -24.48
CA LEU A 13 -27.17 2.20 -24.58
C LEU A 13 -27.26 3.43 -25.50
N PRO A 14 -26.41 4.45 -25.28
CA PRO A 14 -26.12 5.44 -26.29
C PRO A 14 -25.64 4.73 -27.57
N ALA A 15 -26.11 5.20 -28.73
CA ALA A 15 -25.69 4.66 -30.03
C ALA A 15 -24.17 4.84 -30.27
N LEU A 16 -23.60 5.86 -29.65
CA LEU A 16 -22.20 6.27 -29.79
C LEU A 16 -21.65 6.64 -28.41
N ARG A 17 -20.46 6.13 -28.11
CA ARG A 17 -19.67 6.49 -26.94
C ARG A 17 -18.29 6.91 -27.43
N SER A 18 -17.78 8.01 -26.92
CA SER A 18 -16.49 8.54 -27.33
C SER A 18 -15.61 8.83 -26.12
N TYR A 19 -14.32 8.68 -26.34
CA TYR A 19 -13.27 9.19 -25.47
C TYR A 19 -12.21 9.82 -26.37
N MET A 20 -12.12 11.15 -26.39
CA MET A 20 -11.32 11.88 -27.39
C MET A 20 -11.74 11.48 -28.82
N ASP A 21 -10.78 11.05 -29.66
CA ASP A 21 -10.97 10.57 -31.03
C ASP A 21 -11.43 9.11 -31.12
N ASP A 22 -11.28 8.33 -30.03
CA ASP A 22 -11.75 6.95 -29.98
C ASP A 22 -13.27 6.91 -29.84
N VAL A 23 -13.94 6.39 -30.86
CA VAL A 23 -15.40 6.26 -30.91
C VAL A 23 -15.81 4.80 -31.01
N THR A 24 -16.74 4.39 -30.14
CA THR A 24 -17.34 3.05 -30.13
C THR A 24 -18.84 3.15 -30.33
N SER A 25 -19.35 2.47 -31.36
CA SER A 25 -20.79 2.34 -31.63
C SER A 25 -21.27 0.91 -31.38
N LEU A 26 -22.38 0.76 -30.63
CA LEU A 26 -23.04 -0.53 -30.42
C LEU A 26 -24.51 -0.42 -30.80
N LEU A 27 -24.91 -1.10 -31.87
CA LEU A 27 -26.24 -1.00 -32.46
C LEU A 27 -26.86 -2.38 -32.67
N GLN A 28 -28.19 -2.44 -32.75
CA GLN A 28 -28.92 -3.71 -32.86
C GLN A 28 -28.83 -4.36 -34.24
N THR A 29 -28.65 -3.57 -35.30
CA THR A 29 -28.67 -4.07 -36.68
C THR A 29 -27.53 -3.48 -37.51
N ALA A 30 -27.05 -4.26 -38.49
CA ALA A 30 -26.05 -3.81 -39.44
C ALA A 30 -26.52 -2.61 -40.26
N VAL A 31 -27.80 -2.59 -40.66
CA VAL A 31 -28.39 -1.47 -41.42
C VAL A 31 -28.34 -0.16 -40.61
N CYS A 32 -28.65 -0.20 -39.31
CA CYS A 32 -28.53 0.98 -38.46
C CYS A 32 -27.07 1.44 -38.33
N THR A 33 -26.12 0.51 -38.31
CA THR A 33 -24.69 0.80 -38.23
C THR A 33 -24.17 1.46 -39.49
N ALA A 34 -24.51 0.93 -40.68
CA ALA A 34 -24.17 1.55 -41.95
C ALA A 34 -24.76 2.97 -42.08
N ARG A 35 -26.02 3.18 -41.67
CA ARG A 35 -26.65 4.51 -41.65
C ARG A 35 -25.95 5.47 -40.68
N LEU A 36 -25.55 5.00 -39.50
CA LEU A 36 -24.81 5.81 -38.54
C LEU A 36 -23.45 6.22 -39.10
N LEU A 37 -22.69 5.27 -39.64
CA LEU A 37 -21.36 5.51 -40.21
C LEU A 37 -21.41 6.53 -41.34
N LYS A 38 -22.37 6.41 -42.27
CA LYS A 38 -22.58 7.39 -43.34
C LYS A 38 -22.86 8.79 -42.79
N ARG A 39 -23.77 8.91 -41.82
CA ARG A 39 -24.07 10.22 -41.22
C ARG A 39 -22.87 10.77 -40.44
N PHE A 40 -22.09 9.90 -39.80
CA PHE A 40 -20.93 10.28 -39.02
C PHE A 40 -19.79 10.78 -39.93
N GLU A 41 -19.57 10.12 -41.06
CA GLU A 41 -18.68 10.56 -42.14
C GLU A 41 -19.07 11.93 -42.70
N GLU A 42 -20.35 12.16 -43.02
CA GLU A 42 -20.84 13.49 -43.47
C GLU A 42 -20.50 14.59 -42.45
N LEU A 43 -20.76 14.34 -41.16
CA LEU A 43 -20.50 15.31 -40.09
C LEU A 43 -19.01 15.55 -39.86
N LEU A 44 -18.18 14.50 -39.92
CA LEU A 44 -16.73 14.64 -39.83
C LEU A 44 -16.16 15.39 -41.03
N GLY A 45 -16.72 15.19 -42.23
CA GLY A 45 -16.38 15.96 -43.42
C GLY A 45 -16.61 17.46 -43.21
N TRP A 46 -17.73 17.84 -42.58
CA TRP A 46 -17.99 19.26 -42.23
C TRP A 46 -16.96 19.81 -41.24
N ALA A 47 -16.52 18.98 -40.30
CA ALA A 47 -15.46 19.31 -39.36
C ALA A 47 -14.04 19.23 -39.94
N ARG A 48 -13.89 18.91 -41.25
CA ARG A 48 -12.61 18.65 -41.92
C ARG A 48 -11.79 17.53 -41.27
N MET A 49 -12.48 16.56 -40.68
CA MET A 49 -11.92 15.34 -40.10
C MET A 49 -12.24 14.14 -40.98
N ARG A 50 -11.45 13.07 -40.84
CA ARG A 50 -11.70 11.78 -41.51
C ARG A 50 -11.54 10.63 -40.54
N ILE A 51 -12.28 9.56 -40.77
CA ILE A 51 -12.10 8.31 -40.05
C ILE A 51 -10.89 7.61 -40.66
N LYS A 52 -10.11 6.89 -39.85
CA LYS A 52 -8.99 6.08 -40.34
C LYS A 52 -9.39 4.60 -40.35
N PRO A 53 -9.83 4.03 -41.48
CA PRO A 53 -10.36 2.66 -41.53
C PRO A 53 -9.37 1.62 -41.02
N THR A 54 -8.07 1.82 -41.27
CA THR A 54 -7.01 0.93 -40.78
C THR A 54 -6.88 0.88 -39.25
N LYS A 55 -7.39 1.89 -38.52
CA LYS A 55 -7.46 1.92 -37.05
C LYS A 55 -8.83 1.50 -36.50
N SER A 56 -9.85 1.42 -37.34
CA SER A 56 -11.20 1.02 -36.95
C SER A 56 -11.38 -0.49 -37.06
N ARG A 57 -12.22 -1.09 -36.21
CA ARG A 57 -12.62 -2.50 -36.35
C ARG A 57 -14.12 -2.64 -36.26
N SER A 58 -14.65 -3.63 -36.96
CA SER A 58 -16.04 -4.02 -36.86
C SER A 58 -16.21 -5.45 -36.36
N LEU A 59 -17.27 -5.68 -35.60
CA LEU A 59 -17.71 -6.99 -35.15
C LEU A 59 -19.23 -7.05 -35.26
N SER A 60 -19.73 -8.10 -35.90
CA SER A 60 -21.16 -8.38 -36.01
C SER A 60 -21.49 -9.69 -35.30
N ILE A 61 -22.55 -9.70 -34.49
CA ILE A 61 -23.00 -10.87 -33.73
C ILE A 61 -24.46 -11.13 -34.06
N ARG A 62 -24.79 -12.37 -34.44
CA ARG A 62 -26.16 -12.82 -34.73
C ARG A 62 -26.45 -14.08 -33.93
N LYS A 63 -27.52 -14.06 -33.12
CA LYS A 63 -27.92 -15.20 -32.25
C LYS A 63 -26.77 -15.71 -31.37
N GLY A 64 -25.94 -14.80 -30.85
CA GLY A 64 -24.80 -15.13 -29.98
C GLY A 64 -23.57 -15.65 -30.73
N VAL A 65 -23.63 -15.83 -32.05
CA VAL A 65 -22.52 -16.30 -32.87
C VAL A 65 -21.97 -15.14 -33.69
N ARG A 66 -20.65 -15.09 -33.84
CA ARG A 66 -19.96 -14.11 -34.68
C ARG A 66 -20.40 -14.28 -36.14
N ASN A 67 -20.65 -13.16 -36.82
CA ASN A 67 -21.03 -13.13 -38.22
C ASN A 67 -20.03 -12.29 -39.01
N ASP A 68 -19.02 -12.94 -39.55
CA ASP A 68 -17.91 -12.31 -40.29
C ASP A 68 -18.29 -11.93 -41.74
N ILE A 69 -19.50 -12.27 -42.20
CA ILE A 69 -19.98 -11.92 -43.54
C ILE A 69 -20.29 -10.41 -43.63
N ILE A 70 -20.69 -9.80 -42.51
CA ILE A 70 -21.07 -8.40 -42.47
C ILE A 70 -19.81 -7.55 -42.33
N SER A 71 -19.55 -6.73 -43.33
CA SER A 71 -18.50 -5.70 -43.31
C SER A 71 -19.09 -4.30 -43.49
N PHE A 72 -18.37 -3.30 -43.02
CA PHE A 72 -18.74 -1.90 -43.15
C PHE A 72 -17.66 -1.15 -43.92
N THR A 73 -18.07 -0.10 -44.63
CA THR A 73 -17.18 0.76 -45.41
C THR A 73 -17.28 2.20 -44.93
N VAL A 74 -16.15 2.89 -44.89
CA VAL A 74 -16.03 4.32 -44.56
C VAL A 74 -14.95 4.92 -45.46
N ASP A 75 -15.22 6.10 -46.02
CA ASP A 75 -14.39 6.80 -47.01
C ASP A 75 -14.03 5.92 -48.22
N GLY A 76 -14.95 5.02 -48.62
CA GLY A 76 -14.74 4.06 -49.71
C GLY A 76 -13.86 2.85 -49.36
N GLU A 77 -13.25 2.81 -48.17
CA GLU A 77 -12.42 1.70 -47.71
C GLU A 77 -13.21 0.76 -46.77
N ARG A 78 -12.88 -0.54 -46.82
CA ARG A 78 -13.45 -1.55 -45.92
C ARG A 78 -12.82 -1.45 -44.53
N ILE A 79 -13.66 -1.38 -43.49
CA ILE A 79 -13.21 -1.52 -42.10
C ILE A 79 -12.84 -2.99 -41.84
N PRO A 80 -11.61 -3.29 -41.40
CA PRO A 80 -11.20 -4.66 -41.07
C PRO A 80 -12.06 -5.28 -39.96
N LEU A 81 -12.27 -6.58 -40.06
CA LEU A 81 -13.00 -7.33 -39.03
C LEU A 81 -12.09 -7.56 -37.82
N LEU A 82 -12.70 -7.66 -36.63
CA LEU A 82 -11.96 -8.00 -35.41
C LEU A 82 -11.32 -9.40 -35.50
N ALA A 83 -11.88 -10.29 -36.32
CA ALA A 83 -11.34 -11.61 -36.64
C ALA A 83 -10.05 -11.57 -37.48
N GLU A 84 -9.90 -10.54 -38.31
CA GLU A 84 -8.71 -10.35 -39.15
C GLU A 84 -7.61 -9.67 -38.33
N GLN A 85 -7.98 -8.63 -37.57
CA GLN A 85 -7.04 -7.83 -36.80
C GLN A 85 -7.66 -7.38 -35.47
N PRO A 86 -7.06 -7.74 -34.31
CA PRO A 86 -7.52 -7.26 -33.02
C PRO A 86 -7.32 -5.75 -32.88
N VAL A 87 -8.04 -5.11 -31.96
CA VAL A 87 -7.90 -3.67 -31.67
C VAL A 87 -7.58 -3.44 -30.20
N ARG A 88 -6.69 -2.49 -29.94
CA ARG A 88 -6.47 -1.98 -28.59
C ARG A 88 -7.27 -0.70 -28.42
N SER A 89 -8.14 -0.66 -27.42
CA SER A 89 -8.91 0.53 -27.06
C SER A 89 -8.81 0.77 -25.56
N LEU A 90 -8.49 2.02 -25.17
CA LEU A 90 -8.27 2.43 -23.78
C LEU A 90 -7.35 1.47 -22.99
N GLY A 91 -6.31 0.95 -23.66
CA GLY A 91 -5.34 0.04 -23.04
C GLY A 91 -5.80 -1.42 -22.87
N ARG A 92 -7.00 -1.80 -23.33
CA ARG A 92 -7.47 -3.19 -23.38
C ARG A 92 -7.43 -3.72 -24.81
N LEU A 93 -6.96 -4.96 -24.98
CA LEU A 93 -7.00 -5.65 -26.26
C LEU A 93 -8.36 -6.33 -26.45
N TYR A 94 -9.01 -6.07 -27.58
CA TYR A 94 -10.23 -6.73 -27.99
C TYR A 94 -9.93 -7.68 -29.14
N THR A 95 -10.21 -8.95 -28.91
CA THR A 95 -10.07 -10.06 -29.85
C THR A 95 -11.44 -10.54 -30.30
N ALA A 96 -11.49 -11.31 -31.38
CA ALA A 96 -12.74 -11.71 -32.03
C ALA A 96 -13.60 -12.70 -31.23
N ASP A 97 -13.02 -13.35 -30.23
CA ASP A 97 -13.68 -14.21 -29.24
C ASP A 97 -14.32 -13.42 -28.09
N LEU A 98 -14.04 -12.10 -27.98
CA LEU A 98 -14.47 -11.24 -26.88
C LEU A 98 -14.18 -11.83 -25.50
N SER A 99 -13.06 -12.54 -25.38
CA SER A 99 -12.62 -13.20 -24.16
C SER A 99 -11.24 -12.73 -23.73
N ASP A 100 -11.02 -12.68 -22.42
CA ASP A 100 -9.70 -12.40 -21.84
C ASP A 100 -8.89 -13.70 -21.62
N SER A 101 -9.23 -14.80 -22.29
CA SER A 101 -8.62 -16.13 -22.11
C SER A 101 -7.09 -16.13 -22.28
N HIS A 102 -6.56 -15.28 -23.15
CA HIS A 102 -5.13 -15.10 -23.43
C HIS A 102 -4.40 -14.21 -22.40
N MET A 103 -5.13 -13.39 -21.64
CA MET A 103 -4.55 -12.39 -20.74
C MET A 103 -3.75 -13.01 -19.59
N PRO A 104 -4.17 -14.12 -18.93
CA PRO A 104 -3.37 -14.78 -17.91
C PRO A 104 -1.96 -15.17 -18.37
N VAL A 105 -1.83 -15.70 -19.60
CA VAL A 105 -0.54 -16.10 -20.17
C VAL A 105 0.31 -14.87 -20.46
N THR A 106 -0.29 -13.89 -21.15
CA THR A 106 0.37 -12.63 -21.52
C THR A 106 0.94 -11.88 -20.30
N VAL A 107 0.17 -11.78 -19.22
CA VAL A 107 0.60 -11.07 -17.99
C VAL A 107 1.69 -11.85 -17.24
N MET A 108 1.64 -13.18 -17.25
CA MET A 108 2.69 -14.02 -16.66
C MET A 108 4.02 -13.92 -17.44
N GLU A 109 3.96 -13.88 -18.77
CA GLU A 109 5.13 -13.65 -19.64
C GLU A 109 5.69 -12.24 -19.41
N GLN A 110 4.83 -11.22 -19.37
CA GLN A 110 5.25 -9.85 -19.08
C GLN A 110 5.94 -9.73 -17.72
N LEU A 111 5.46 -10.43 -16.69
CA LEU A 111 6.11 -10.50 -15.38
C LEU A 111 7.48 -11.19 -15.50
N ALA A 112 7.55 -12.34 -16.18
CA ALA A 112 8.77 -13.12 -16.34
C ALA A 112 9.86 -12.31 -17.06
N ASP A 113 9.55 -11.80 -18.25
CA ASP A 113 10.46 -11.00 -19.07
C ASP A 113 10.88 -9.72 -18.35
N GLY A 114 9.92 -9.09 -17.65
CA GLY A 114 10.18 -7.89 -16.86
C GLY A 114 11.17 -8.14 -15.74
N LEU A 115 10.98 -9.22 -14.97
CA LEU A 115 11.88 -9.61 -13.90
C LEU A 115 13.26 -9.99 -14.44
N GLU A 116 13.32 -10.75 -15.54
CA GLU A 116 14.57 -11.15 -16.18
C GLU A 116 15.37 -9.94 -16.68
N ARG A 117 14.71 -8.97 -17.32
CA ARG A 117 15.35 -7.72 -17.77
C ARG A 117 15.87 -6.89 -16.60
N ILE A 118 15.09 -6.78 -15.52
CA ILE A 118 15.52 -6.08 -14.30
C ILE A 118 16.73 -6.79 -13.69
N ASP A 119 16.73 -8.12 -13.65
CA ASP A 119 17.83 -8.86 -13.05
C ASP A 119 19.11 -8.82 -13.90
N LYS A 120 18.99 -8.92 -15.23
CA LYS A 120 20.13 -8.76 -16.15
C LYS A 120 20.68 -7.33 -16.20
N SER A 121 19.99 -6.35 -15.63
CA SER A 121 20.51 -4.98 -15.59
C SER A 121 21.71 -4.87 -14.64
N HIS A 122 22.70 -4.05 -15.01
CA HIS A 122 23.85 -3.71 -14.16
C HIS A 122 23.52 -2.75 -13.00
N LEU A 123 22.23 -2.60 -12.68
CA LEU A 123 21.78 -1.71 -11.63
C LEU A 123 22.03 -2.33 -10.25
N PRO A 124 22.44 -1.53 -9.24
CA PRO A 124 22.48 -1.97 -7.85
C PRO A 124 21.11 -2.48 -7.37
N GLY A 125 21.10 -3.39 -6.39
CA GLY A 125 19.88 -4.07 -5.94
C GLY A 125 18.74 -3.11 -5.53
N LYS A 126 19.07 -1.99 -4.88
CA LYS A 126 18.08 -0.96 -4.52
C LYS A 126 17.39 -0.32 -5.73
N LEU A 127 18.11 -0.16 -6.84
CA LEU A 127 17.57 0.39 -8.09
C LEU A 127 16.74 -0.65 -8.85
N LYS A 128 17.13 -1.93 -8.80
CA LYS A 128 16.32 -3.03 -9.33
C LYS A 128 14.94 -3.10 -8.66
N VAL A 129 14.90 -2.99 -7.32
CA VAL A 129 13.64 -2.92 -6.55
C VAL A 129 12.82 -1.69 -6.94
N TRP A 130 13.47 -0.55 -7.15
CA TRP A 130 12.78 0.66 -7.62
C TRP A 130 12.16 0.46 -9.01
N CYS A 131 12.91 -0.08 -9.98
CA CYS A 131 12.40 -0.39 -11.31
C CYS A 131 11.22 -1.38 -11.25
N TYR A 132 11.30 -2.37 -10.38
CA TYR A 132 10.20 -3.29 -10.13
C TYR A 132 8.95 -2.53 -9.67
N GLN A 133 9.02 -1.79 -8.56
CA GLN A 133 7.86 -1.13 -7.92
C GLN A 133 7.23 -0.04 -8.78
N PHE A 134 8.04 0.79 -9.43
CA PHE A 134 7.54 1.98 -10.14
C PHE A 134 7.37 1.77 -11.65
N THR A 135 7.90 0.68 -12.23
CA THR A 135 7.77 0.41 -13.67
C THR A 135 7.05 -0.90 -13.94
N LEU A 136 7.64 -2.04 -13.58
CA LEU A 136 7.08 -3.35 -13.94
C LEU A 136 5.74 -3.58 -13.23
N TYR A 137 5.70 -3.36 -11.92
CA TYR A 137 4.51 -3.53 -11.10
C TYR A 137 3.34 -2.70 -11.62
N GLN A 138 3.55 -1.40 -11.89
CA GLN A 138 2.52 -0.52 -12.44
C GLN A 138 1.98 -1.00 -13.80
N ARG A 139 2.87 -1.53 -14.65
CA ARG A 139 2.47 -2.13 -15.94
C ARG A 139 1.64 -3.40 -15.79
N LEU A 140 1.91 -4.21 -14.76
CA LEU A 140 1.15 -5.44 -14.48
C LEU A 140 -0.21 -5.15 -13.84
N MET A 141 -0.30 -4.11 -13.01
CA MET A 141 -1.55 -3.76 -12.33
C MET A 141 -2.67 -3.34 -13.29
N TRP A 142 -2.33 -2.72 -14.42
CA TRP A 142 -3.33 -2.30 -15.41
C TRP A 142 -4.17 -3.48 -15.99
N PRO A 143 -3.57 -4.51 -16.61
CA PRO A 143 -4.33 -5.66 -17.11
C PRO A 143 -5.01 -6.45 -15.98
N LEU A 144 -4.39 -6.54 -14.80
CA LEU A 144 -5.00 -7.16 -13.62
C LEU A 144 -6.29 -6.47 -13.18
N LYS A 145 -6.35 -5.13 -13.30
CA LYS A 145 -7.56 -4.36 -13.03
C LYS A 145 -8.63 -4.61 -14.10
N MET A 146 -8.26 -4.46 -15.38
CA MET A 146 -9.21 -4.39 -16.50
C MET A 146 -9.74 -5.73 -17.00
N CYS A 147 -8.93 -6.80 -16.94
CA CYS A 147 -9.24 -8.09 -17.55
C CYS A 147 -9.76 -9.10 -16.53
N GLU A 148 -10.49 -10.12 -17.01
CA GLU A 148 -11.00 -11.25 -16.24
C GLU A 148 -9.90 -12.27 -15.92
N ILE A 149 -8.92 -11.86 -15.11
CA ILE A 149 -7.84 -12.73 -14.65
C ILE A 149 -8.27 -13.42 -13.35
N THR A 150 -7.95 -14.70 -13.20
CA THR A 150 -8.33 -15.45 -12.00
C THR A 150 -7.34 -15.23 -10.85
N THR A 151 -7.82 -15.29 -9.62
CA THR A 151 -6.98 -15.21 -8.41
C THR A 151 -5.89 -16.29 -8.39
N SER A 152 -6.15 -17.48 -8.95
CA SER A 152 -5.13 -18.53 -9.07
C SER A 152 -3.93 -18.10 -9.91
N THR A 153 -4.14 -17.36 -10.99
CA THR A 153 -3.05 -16.80 -11.81
C THR A 153 -2.25 -15.79 -11.00
N VAL A 154 -2.93 -14.89 -10.28
CA VAL A 154 -2.28 -13.86 -9.47
C VAL A 154 -1.44 -14.48 -8.34
N LEU A 155 -1.90 -15.55 -7.70
CA LEU A 155 -1.10 -16.28 -6.71
C LEU A 155 0.16 -16.93 -7.32
N ARG A 156 0.11 -17.36 -8.59
CA ARG A 156 1.31 -17.82 -9.31
C ARG A 156 2.25 -16.66 -9.63
N MET A 157 1.72 -15.47 -9.88
CA MET A 157 2.52 -14.26 -10.08
C MET A 157 3.27 -13.89 -8.79
N ASP A 158 2.59 -13.86 -7.64
CA ASP A 158 3.22 -13.63 -6.32
C ASP A 158 4.36 -14.63 -6.06
N ALA A 159 4.14 -15.91 -6.37
CA ALA A 159 5.18 -16.94 -6.23
C ALA A 159 6.39 -16.65 -7.13
N LYS A 160 6.17 -16.27 -8.39
CA LYS A 160 7.24 -15.97 -9.33
C LYS A 160 7.98 -14.66 -9.01
N GLU A 161 7.28 -13.67 -8.46
CA GLU A 161 7.90 -12.47 -7.90
C GLU A 161 8.86 -12.81 -6.75
N SER A 162 8.50 -13.78 -5.92
CA SER A 162 9.31 -14.15 -4.76
C SER A 162 10.62 -14.86 -5.10
N GLU A 163 10.77 -15.44 -6.29
CA GLU A 163 11.98 -16.17 -6.73
C GLU A 163 13.24 -15.28 -6.87
N PRO A 164 13.24 -14.19 -7.68
CA PRO A 164 14.41 -13.32 -7.81
C PRO A 164 14.63 -12.42 -6.58
N PHE A 165 13.65 -12.32 -5.69
CA PHE A 165 13.69 -11.48 -4.50
C PHE A 165 13.53 -12.28 -3.19
N GLN A 166 14.06 -13.50 -3.13
CA GLN A 166 14.03 -14.39 -1.93
C GLN A 166 14.55 -13.75 -0.63
N HIS A 167 15.23 -12.61 -0.73
CA HIS A 167 15.69 -11.81 0.40
C HIS A 167 14.96 -10.46 0.51
N ARG A 168 13.66 -10.41 0.20
CA ARG A 168 12.87 -9.23 0.55
C ARG A 168 12.77 -9.14 2.07
N PRO A 169 13.24 -8.04 2.64
CA PRO A 169 12.83 -7.66 3.97
C PRO A 169 11.38 -7.18 3.89
N VAL A 170 10.60 -7.46 4.91
CA VAL A 170 9.31 -6.79 5.11
C VAL A 170 9.56 -5.37 5.64
N TRP A 171 10.24 -4.54 4.85
CA TRP A 171 10.26 -3.11 5.10
C TRP A 171 9.10 -2.51 4.34
N GLU A 172 8.29 -1.74 5.04
CA GLU A 172 7.02 -1.17 4.59
C GLU A 172 5.85 -2.17 4.61
N LYS A 173 4.84 -1.82 5.44
CA LYS A 173 3.43 -2.16 5.21
C LYS A 173 3.01 -1.88 3.76
N ASP A 174 3.75 -1.03 3.04
CA ASP A 174 3.49 -0.60 1.68
C ASP A 174 4.28 -1.36 0.60
N THR A 175 5.00 -2.45 0.91
CA THR A 175 5.59 -3.26 -0.17
C THR A 175 4.45 -3.80 -1.04
N PRO A 176 4.43 -3.51 -2.36
CA PRO A 176 3.31 -3.92 -3.19
C PRO A 176 3.27 -5.45 -3.28
N SER A 177 2.16 -6.05 -2.85
CA SER A 177 1.83 -7.43 -3.18
C SER A 177 0.89 -7.42 -4.38
N ILE A 178 1.20 -8.20 -5.41
CA ILE A 178 0.36 -8.25 -6.61
C ILE A 178 -1.04 -8.78 -6.22
N ASN A 179 -1.13 -9.83 -5.40
CA ASN A 179 -2.41 -10.34 -4.91
C ASN A 179 -3.20 -9.33 -4.06
N ARG A 180 -2.55 -8.66 -3.10
CA ARG A 180 -3.23 -7.66 -2.24
C ARG A 180 -3.86 -6.56 -3.08
N ASP A 181 -3.08 -5.95 -3.96
CA ASP A 181 -3.54 -4.80 -4.74
C ASP A 181 -4.47 -5.24 -5.87
N TYR A 182 -4.33 -6.47 -6.40
CA TYR A 182 -5.32 -7.08 -7.29
C TYR A 182 -6.69 -7.19 -6.60
N ARG A 183 -6.75 -7.72 -5.37
CA ARG A 183 -8.01 -7.80 -4.60
C ARG A 183 -8.58 -6.42 -4.33
N GLN A 184 -7.73 -5.46 -3.99
CA GLN A 184 -8.10 -4.06 -3.80
C GLN A 184 -8.77 -3.48 -5.06
N GLU A 185 -8.13 -3.62 -6.23
CA GLU A 185 -8.64 -3.09 -7.49
C GLU A 185 -9.90 -3.82 -7.96
N LYS A 186 -10.03 -5.14 -7.72
CA LYS A 186 -11.26 -5.87 -8.04
C LYS A 186 -12.42 -5.48 -7.11
N ALA A 187 -12.18 -5.28 -5.82
CA ALA A 187 -13.19 -4.75 -4.91
C ALA A 187 -13.61 -3.33 -5.31
N ARG A 188 -12.65 -2.49 -5.72
CA ARG A 188 -12.93 -1.16 -6.27
C ARG A 188 -13.81 -1.23 -7.53
N LEU A 189 -13.52 -2.15 -8.44
CA LEU A 189 -14.30 -2.36 -9.66
C LEU A 189 -15.75 -2.80 -9.35
N VAL A 190 -15.94 -3.71 -8.39
CA VAL A 190 -17.29 -4.11 -7.93
C VAL A 190 -18.08 -2.89 -7.47
N LEU A 191 -17.48 -2.04 -6.63
CA LEU A 191 -18.12 -0.83 -6.14
C LEU A 191 -18.37 0.17 -7.27
N GLU A 192 -17.45 0.34 -8.22
CA GLU A 192 -17.65 1.23 -9.37
C GLU A 192 -18.80 0.81 -10.27
N LEU A 193 -19.02 -0.49 -10.46
CA LEU A 193 -20.14 -1.00 -11.23
C LEU A 193 -21.46 -0.91 -10.46
N ARG A 194 -21.48 -1.34 -9.19
CA ARG A 194 -22.67 -1.31 -8.31
C ARG A 194 -23.12 0.11 -8.00
N ASP A 195 -22.17 1.00 -7.77
CA ASP A 195 -22.37 2.40 -7.43
C ASP A 195 -22.06 3.34 -8.60
N SER A 196 -22.25 2.90 -9.84
CA SER A 196 -22.13 3.82 -10.98
C SER A 196 -23.17 4.94 -10.90
N THR A 197 -22.80 6.14 -11.36
CA THR A 197 -23.75 7.23 -11.61
C THR A 197 -24.54 7.00 -12.89
N ASP A 198 -23.99 6.21 -13.83
CA ASP A 198 -24.70 5.79 -15.04
C ASP A 198 -25.71 4.68 -14.69
N PRO A 199 -27.02 4.95 -14.82
CA PRO A 199 -28.06 3.96 -14.54
C PRO A 199 -27.91 2.69 -15.38
N PHE A 200 -27.42 2.80 -16.62
CA PHE A 200 -27.22 1.64 -17.49
C PHE A 200 -26.19 0.69 -16.90
N VAL A 201 -25.02 1.22 -16.51
CA VAL A 201 -23.94 0.42 -15.93
C VAL A 201 -24.41 -0.25 -14.63
N ARG A 202 -25.03 0.52 -13.73
CA ARG A 202 -25.56 0.01 -12.46
C ARG A 202 -26.60 -1.09 -12.67
N ASN A 203 -27.51 -0.93 -13.63
CA ASN A 203 -28.59 -1.86 -13.88
C ASN A 203 -28.17 -3.09 -14.69
N THR A 204 -27.01 -3.04 -15.34
CA THR A 204 -26.46 -4.19 -16.08
C THR A 204 -26.05 -5.32 -15.12
N LYS A 205 -25.71 -4.99 -13.86
CA LYS A 205 -25.25 -5.95 -12.85
C LYS A 205 -24.18 -6.91 -13.39
N ALA A 206 -23.22 -6.34 -14.14
CA ALA A 206 -22.15 -7.12 -14.75
C ALA A 206 -21.28 -7.76 -13.65
N PRO A 207 -21.09 -9.09 -13.66
CA PRO A 207 -20.33 -9.76 -12.62
C PRO A 207 -18.83 -9.48 -12.76
N VAL A 208 -18.15 -9.26 -11.64
CA VAL A 208 -16.68 -9.14 -11.64
C VAL A 208 -16.06 -10.52 -11.47
N ARG A 209 -15.56 -11.09 -12.57
CA ARG A 209 -15.01 -12.46 -12.58
C ARG A 209 -13.59 -12.50 -12.02
N THR A 210 -13.41 -13.21 -10.90
CA THR A 210 -12.10 -13.39 -10.22
C THR A 210 -11.72 -14.85 -9.99
N GLY A 211 -12.48 -15.79 -10.59
CA GLY A 211 -12.31 -17.24 -10.44
C GLY A 211 -13.07 -17.83 -9.24
N ARG A 212 -12.81 -19.11 -8.94
CA ARG A 212 -13.52 -19.85 -7.87
C ARG A 212 -12.93 -19.65 -6.47
N LYS A 213 -11.61 -19.45 -6.36
CA LYS A 213 -10.90 -19.38 -5.07
C LYS A 213 -11.26 -18.15 -4.24
N TRP A 214 -11.57 -17.05 -4.91
CA TRP A 214 -11.92 -15.78 -4.28
C TRP A 214 -12.86 -15.03 -5.19
N LYS A 215 -13.93 -14.48 -4.62
CA LYS A 215 -14.96 -13.70 -5.31
C LYS A 215 -14.99 -12.29 -4.75
N ALA A 216 -14.76 -11.32 -5.63
CA ALA A 216 -14.70 -9.91 -5.23
C ALA A 216 -16.02 -9.40 -4.64
N GLU A 217 -17.15 -9.83 -5.19
CA GLU A 217 -18.49 -9.43 -4.71
C GLU A 217 -18.75 -9.89 -3.28
N GLU A 218 -18.49 -11.17 -2.99
CA GLU A 218 -18.63 -11.74 -1.64
C GLU A 218 -17.70 -11.06 -0.64
N ALA A 219 -16.46 -10.75 -1.05
CA ALA A 219 -15.50 -10.03 -0.20
C ALA A 219 -15.97 -8.60 0.13
N VAL A 220 -16.57 -7.90 -0.85
CA VAL A 220 -17.16 -6.57 -0.64
C VAL A 220 -18.33 -6.64 0.33
N ASP A 221 -19.25 -7.60 0.17
CA ASP A 221 -20.40 -7.74 1.06
C ASP A 221 -19.97 -8.14 2.49
N GLN A 222 -18.97 -9.01 2.63
CA GLN A 222 -18.37 -9.33 3.94
C GLN A 222 -17.71 -8.10 4.59
N ALA A 223 -17.00 -7.28 3.83
CA ALA A 223 -16.39 -6.05 4.31
C ALA A 223 -17.45 -5.04 4.80
N ILE A 224 -18.55 -4.86 4.05
CA ILE A 224 -19.68 -4.02 4.47
C ILE A 224 -20.29 -4.54 5.78
N SER A 225 -20.51 -5.85 5.88
CA SER A 225 -21.05 -6.48 7.10
C SER A 225 -20.15 -6.25 8.31
N ARG A 226 -18.82 -6.42 8.16
CA ARG A 226 -17.84 -6.13 9.22
C ARG A 226 -17.84 -4.66 9.65
N LEU A 227 -17.98 -3.72 8.70
CA LEU A 227 -18.06 -2.29 8.99
C LEU A 227 -19.33 -1.94 9.77
N MET A 228 -20.48 -2.52 9.38
CA MET A 228 -21.74 -2.38 10.12
C MET A 228 -21.65 -2.98 11.52
N HIS A 229 -21.04 -4.16 11.65
CA HIS A 229 -20.84 -4.79 12.96
C HIS A 229 -19.95 -3.95 13.88
N ARG A 230 -18.86 -3.37 13.36
CA ARG A 230 -18.01 -2.44 14.11
C ARG A 230 -18.74 -1.18 14.57
N GLU A 231 -19.70 -0.70 13.78
CA GLU A 231 -20.54 0.42 14.20
C GLU A 231 -21.44 0.04 15.39
N ILE A 232 -21.99 -1.17 15.40
CA ILE A 232 -22.79 -1.68 16.52
C ILE A 232 -21.93 -1.83 17.78
N VAL A 233 -20.72 -2.39 17.65
CA VAL A 233 -19.75 -2.52 18.75
C VAL A 233 -19.33 -1.13 19.27
N GLY A 234 -19.36 -0.12 18.42
CA GLY A 234 -19.00 1.24 18.77
C GLY A 234 -17.49 1.40 19.03
N ARG A 235 -17.15 2.42 19.82
CA ARG A 235 -15.75 2.74 20.09
C ARG A 235 -15.22 1.87 21.23
N THR A 236 -14.36 0.91 20.91
CA THR A 236 -13.65 0.10 21.90
C THR A 236 -12.32 0.74 22.29
N GLN A 237 -11.93 0.53 23.54
CA GLN A 237 -10.60 0.90 24.01
C GLN A 237 -9.58 -0.08 23.44
N SER A 238 -8.56 0.44 22.75
CA SER A 238 -7.42 -0.35 22.29
C SER A 238 -6.20 -0.03 23.15
N GLY A 239 -5.84 -0.97 24.03
CA GLY A 239 -4.69 -0.84 24.92
C GLY A 239 -4.96 -0.02 26.19
N ARG A 240 -3.88 0.55 26.76
CA ARG A 240 -3.91 1.27 28.06
C ARG A 240 -4.34 2.74 27.96
N ALA A 241 -4.56 3.25 26.75
CA ALA A 241 -5.04 4.61 26.56
C ALA A 241 -6.50 4.73 27.03
N GLY A 242 -6.86 5.80 27.75
CA GLY A 242 -8.21 5.99 28.29
C GLY A 242 -9.30 6.05 27.21
N LEU A 243 -10.56 5.86 27.63
CA LEU A 243 -11.75 5.98 26.77
C LEU A 243 -11.75 7.33 26.05
N GLY A 244 -11.93 7.31 24.74
CA GLY A 244 -11.94 8.52 23.92
C GLY A 244 -10.59 8.95 23.34
N TRP A 245 -9.48 8.29 23.71
CA TRP A 245 -8.17 8.55 23.12
C TRP A 245 -8.07 8.08 21.66
N GLY A 246 -7.36 8.84 20.82
CA GLY A 246 -7.17 8.57 19.40
C GLY A 246 -8.23 9.18 18.47
N THR A 247 -8.10 8.92 17.17
CA THR A 247 -9.03 9.43 16.14
C THR A 247 -10.34 8.65 16.21
N ALA A 248 -11.47 9.35 16.28
CA ALA A 248 -12.78 8.70 16.28
C ALA A 248 -12.98 7.95 14.95
N PRO A 249 -13.37 6.66 14.98
CA PRO A 249 -13.64 5.93 13.76
C PRO A 249 -14.82 6.57 13.02
N LYS A 250 -14.74 6.62 11.69
CA LYS A 250 -15.90 6.99 10.86
C LYS A 250 -16.83 5.79 10.75
N PHE A 251 -18.04 5.95 11.27
CA PHE A 251 -19.09 4.94 11.19
C PHE A 251 -19.71 4.86 9.79
N TRP A 252 -20.17 3.66 9.42
CA TRP A 252 -20.71 3.37 8.10
C TRP A 252 -21.96 4.21 7.78
N SER A 253 -22.87 4.35 8.76
CA SER A 253 -24.10 5.14 8.59
C SER A 253 -23.81 6.61 8.27
N LYS A 254 -22.79 7.19 8.89
CA LYS A 254 -22.39 8.60 8.77
C LYS A 254 -21.46 8.90 7.59
N ALA A 255 -20.91 7.87 6.95
CA ALA A 255 -19.98 8.02 5.84
C ALA A 255 -20.71 8.40 4.53
N THR A 256 -20.13 9.33 3.78
CA THR A 256 -20.57 9.65 2.41
C THR A 256 -20.31 8.49 1.45
N ARG A 257 -20.87 8.54 0.24
CA ARG A 257 -20.66 7.49 -0.77
C ARG A 257 -19.19 7.22 -1.07
N LYS A 258 -18.39 8.28 -1.24
CA LYS A 258 -16.94 8.16 -1.49
C LYS A 258 -16.23 7.53 -0.30
N GLU A 259 -16.55 8.00 0.91
CA GLU A 259 -15.95 7.47 2.13
C GLU A 259 -16.34 6.01 2.39
N ARG A 260 -17.58 5.60 2.09
CA ARG A 260 -18.01 4.20 2.16
C ARG A 260 -17.19 3.32 1.23
N LYS A 261 -16.92 3.79 0.01
CA LYS A 261 -16.04 3.09 -0.93
C LYS A 261 -14.63 2.92 -0.36
N ASP A 262 -14.06 3.98 0.20
CA ASP A 262 -12.72 3.94 0.80
C ASP A 262 -12.67 3.00 2.02
N LEU A 263 -13.69 3.05 2.90
CA LEU A 263 -13.82 2.15 4.05
C LEU A 263 -13.88 0.67 3.64
N VAL A 264 -14.67 0.33 2.63
CA VAL A 264 -14.78 -1.05 2.13
C VAL A 264 -13.46 -1.52 1.55
N ILE A 265 -12.79 -0.69 0.75
CA ILE A 265 -11.50 -1.03 0.15
C ILE A 265 -10.46 -1.29 1.26
N VAL A 266 -10.38 -0.41 2.26
CA VAL A 266 -9.49 -0.58 3.40
C VAL A 266 -9.82 -1.86 4.17
N GLU A 267 -11.09 -2.18 4.38
CA GLU A 267 -11.51 -3.38 5.11
C GLU A 267 -11.22 -4.69 4.34
N VAL A 268 -11.34 -4.68 3.00
CA VAL A 268 -10.93 -5.82 2.15
C VAL A 268 -9.42 -6.05 2.24
N VAL A 269 -8.61 -4.99 2.15
CA VAL A 269 -7.16 -5.08 2.30
C VAL A 269 -6.78 -5.56 3.70
N ARG A 270 -7.43 -5.02 4.74
CA ARG A 270 -7.23 -5.44 6.13
C ARG A 270 -7.52 -6.92 6.34
N SER A 271 -8.59 -7.44 5.72
CA SER A 271 -8.95 -8.86 5.80
C SER A 271 -7.90 -9.76 5.12
N GLU A 272 -7.24 -9.26 4.08
CA GLU A 272 -6.12 -9.94 3.45
C GLU A 272 -4.86 -9.91 4.34
N GLU A 273 -4.55 -8.76 4.93
CA GLU A 273 -3.44 -8.63 5.88
C GLU A 273 -3.60 -9.54 7.09
N GLU A 274 -4.83 -9.75 7.57
CA GLU A 274 -5.13 -10.75 8.61
C GLU A 274 -4.72 -12.16 8.18
N GLN A 275 -5.04 -12.57 6.94
CA GLN A 275 -4.63 -13.88 6.42
C GLN A 275 -3.11 -14.00 6.29
N TYR A 276 -2.44 -12.95 5.81
CA TYR A 276 -0.98 -12.89 5.78
C TYR A 276 -0.38 -12.98 7.18
N LYS A 277 -0.96 -12.31 8.18
CA LYS A 277 -0.53 -12.42 9.59
C LYS A 277 -0.70 -13.83 10.13
N VAL A 278 -1.82 -14.50 9.85
CA VAL A 278 -2.04 -15.90 10.25
C VAL A 278 -0.97 -16.82 9.65
N ARG A 279 -0.60 -16.61 8.39
CA ARG A 279 0.51 -17.35 7.76
C ARG A 279 1.87 -16.98 8.36
N ALA A 280 2.10 -15.72 8.69
CA ALA A 280 3.34 -15.29 9.33
C ALA A 280 3.50 -15.93 10.72
N LEU A 281 2.41 -16.10 11.49
CA LEU A 281 2.44 -16.77 12.79
C LEU A 281 2.96 -18.21 12.73
N SER A 282 2.78 -18.92 11.61
CA SER A 282 3.33 -20.27 11.45
C SER A 282 4.82 -20.30 11.09
N GLN A 283 5.45 -19.14 10.86
CA GLN A 283 6.86 -19.02 10.50
C GLN A 283 7.71 -18.63 11.71
N ARG A 284 8.35 -19.61 12.35
CA ARG A 284 9.10 -19.41 13.61
C ARG A 284 10.17 -18.31 13.56
N GLN A 285 10.89 -18.15 12.45
CA GLN A 285 11.95 -17.13 12.31
C GLN A 285 11.43 -15.88 11.62
N GLN A 286 10.92 -16.01 10.39
CA GLN A 286 10.45 -14.89 9.56
C GLN A 286 9.18 -14.23 10.09
N GLY A 287 8.40 -14.95 10.89
CA GLY A 287 7.19 -14.45 11.54
C GLY A 287 7.42 -13.76 12.88
N ARG A 288 8.65 -13.68 13.40
CA ARG A 288 8.93 -13.07 14.72
C ARG A 288 8.43 -11.63 14.87
N TRP A 289 8.26 -10.92 13.77
CA TRP A 289 7.70 -9.56 13.79
C TRP A 289 6.25 -9.52 14.28
N THR A 290 5.51 -10.63 14.24
CA THR A 290 4.13 -10.67 14.74
C THR A 290 4.04 -10.55 16.25
N THR A 291 5.14 -10.79 16.99
CA THR A 291 5.20 -10.66 18.46
C THR A 291 5.80 -9.32 18.90
N TRP A 292 6.08 -8.41 17.97
CA TRP A 292 6.60 -7.08 18.31
C TRP A 292 5.47 -6.19 18.81
N GLU A 293 5.40 -6.01 20.12
CA GLU A 293 4.43 -5.14 20.78
C GLU A 293 5.06 -3.78 21.09
N GLY A 294 4.34 -2.69 20.82
CA GLY A 294 4.79 -1.33 21.18
C GLY A 294 6.05 -0.82 20.45
N VAL A 295 6.54 -1.54 19.45
CA VAL A 295 7.72 -1.15 18.67
C VAL A 295 7.36 -0.01 17.71
N VAL A 296 8.21 1.01 17.64
CA VAL A 296 8.05 2.12 16.70
C VAL A 296 8.37 1.61 15.28
N ASP A 297 7.40 1.73 14.37
CA ASP A 297 7.56 1.38 12.95
C ASP A 297 8.72 2.18 12.34
N ARG A 298 9.80 1.50 11.94
CA ARG A 298 10.92 2.13 11.24
C ARG A 298 10.55 2.37 9.78
N THR A 299 10.07 3.58 9.49
CA THR A 299 9.77 4.00 8.11
C THR A 299 11.07 4.45 7.43
N ILE A 300 11.54 3.69 6.45
CA ILE A 300 12.69 4.08 5.61
C ILE A 300 12.15 4.64 4.31
N LYS A 301 12.31 5.95 4.07
CA LYS A 301 11.84 6.55 2.82
C LYS A 301 12.77 6.16 1.68
N TRP A 302 12.27 6.23 0.45
CA TRP A 302 13.11 6.11 -0.74
C TRP A 302 14.33 7.04 -0.68
N SER A 303 14.16 8.30 -0.30
CA SER A 303 15.27 9.26 -0.14
C SER A 303 16.39 8.76 0.78
N ASP A 304 16.03 8.02 1.83
CA ASP A 304 16.96 7.46 2.79
C ASP A 304 17.64 6.23 2.20
N MET A 305 16.90 5.36 1.50
CA MET A 305 17.45 4.22 0.76
C MET A 305 18.44 4.64 -0.33
N TRP A 306 18.16 5.74 -1.04
CA TRP A 306 19.06 6.28 -2.08
C TRP A 306 20.41 6.68 -1.49
N LYS A 307 20.39 7.40 -0.37
CA LYS A 307 21.60 7.86 0.33
C LYS A 307 22.33 6.73 1.05
N MET A 308 21.64 5.66 1.41
CA MET A 308 22.22 4.56 2.17
C MET A 308 23.13 3.67 1.29
N PRO A 309 24.35 3.36 1.75
CA PRO A 309 25.18 2.32 1.13
C PRO A 309 24.45 0.97 1.12
N GLN A 310 24.59 0.19 0.04
CA GLN A 310 23.89 -1.08 -0.10
C GLN A 310 24.24 -2.08 1.01
N ALA A 311 25.50 -2.12 1.43
CA ALA A 311 25.94 -2.97 2.55
C ALA A 311 25.23 -2.61 3.86
N ARG A 312 25.05 -1.32 4.15
CA ARG A 312 24.32 -0.85 5.34
C ARG A 312 22.85 -1.24 5.27
N LEU A 313 22.21 -1.09 4.10
CA LEU A 313 20.83 -1.53 3.91
C LEU A 313 20.70 -3.04 4.12
N SER A 314 21.56 -3.85 3.49
CA SER A 314 21.60 -5.30 3.65
C SER A 314 21.83 -5.73 5.10
N PHE A 315 22.73 -5.06 5.82
CA PHE A 315 22.94 -5.30 7.23
C PHE A 315 21.69 -5.00 8.06
N LEU A 316 21.05 -3.84 7.87
CA LEU A 316 19.84 -3.47 8.59
C LEU A 316 18.71 -4.49 8.38
N ILE A 317 18.49 -4.88 7.12
CA ILE A 317 17.57 -5.94 6.71
C ILE A 317 17.79 -7.19 7.54
N ARG A 318 19.01 -7.71 7.51
CA ARG A 318 19.35 -8.99 8.11
C ARG A 318 19.35 -8.93 9.62
N ALA A 319 19.75 -7.80 10.20
CA ALA A 319 19.72 -7.58 11.64
C ALA A 319 18.29 -7.64 12.18
N THR A 320 17.33 -7.03 11.48
CA THR A 320 15.93 -6.95 11.93
C THR A 320 15.19 -8.28 11.89
N TYR A 321 15.49 -9.16 10.94
CA TYR A 321 14.91 -10.51 10.88
C TYR A 321 15.78 -11.60 11.50
N ASP A 322 16.88 -11.22 12.16
CA ASP A 322 17.86 -12.15 12.73
C ASP A 322 18.32 -13.19 11.69
N THR A 323 18.71 -12.69 10.52
CA THR A 323 19.28 -13.43 9.37
C THR A 323 20.70 -12.97 9.04
N LEU A 324 21.40 -12.39 10.03
CA LEU A 324 22.84 -12.19 9.97
C LEU A 324 23.56 -13.55 10.12
N PRO A 325 24.79 -13.70 9.60
CA PRO A 325 25.59 -14.92 9.75
C PRO A 325 26.13 -15.06 11.18
N SER A 326 25.24 -15.24 12.15
CA SER A 326 25.60 -15.66 13.50
C SER A 326 25.93 -17.16 13.50
N PRO A 327 26.76 -17.66 14.43
CA PRO A 327 27.04 -19.09 14.58
C PRO A 327 25.78 -19.97 14.57
N SER A 328 24.71 -19.56 15.26
CA SER A 328 23.43 -20.28 15.24
C SER A 328 22.76 -20.32 13.85
N ASN A 329 22.89 -19.25 13.07
CA ASN A 329 22.30 -19.17 11.73
C ASN A 329 23.16 -19.92 10.70
N LEU A 330 24.48 -19.82 10.80
CA LEU A 330 25.42 -20.60 9.98
C LEU A 330 25.23 -22.10 10.22
N SER A 331 25.09 -22.51 11.49
CA SER A 331 24.77 -23.89 11.85
C SER A 331 23.45 -24.35 11.22
N ARG A 332 22.42 -23.49 11.24
CA ARG A 332 21.12 -23.78 10.62
C ARG A 332 21.19 -23.87 9.10
N TRP A 333 21.99 -23.04 8.43
CA TRP A 333 22.06 -22.99 6.97
C TRP A 333 23.01 -24.02 6.37
N TYR A 334 24.10 -24.33 7.07
CA TYR A 334 25.23 -25.09 6.52
C TYR A 334 25.69 -26.23 7.44
N GLY A 335 25.10 -26.41 8.62
CA GLY A 335 25.52 -27.43 9.58
C GLY A 335 26.86 -27.14 10.27
N SER A 336 27.36 -25.89 10.21
CA SER A 336 28.59 -25.50 10.89
C SER A 336 28.45 -25.57 12.42
N GLU A 337 29.51 -25.96 13.10
CA GLU A 337 29.61 -25.86 14.56
C GLU A 337 30.62 -24.77 14.91
N GLU A 338 30.11 -23.62 15.36
CA GLU A 338 30.94 -22.50 15.78
C GLU A 338 30.64 -22.16 17.24
N ASN A 339 31.68 -21.95 18.04
CA ASN A 339 31.54 -21.61 19.46
C ASN A 339 31.61 -20.10 19.70
N CYS A 340 31.05 -19.65 20.82
CA CYS A 340 31.22 -18.29 21.28
C CYS A 340 32.69 -18.01 21.60
N GLN A 341 33.26 -16.97 20.99
CA GLN A 341 34.65 -16.56 21.19
C GLN A 341 34.97 -16.12 22.63
N LEU A 342 33.95 -15.81 23.45
CA LEU A 342 34.14 -15.29 24.82
C LEU A 342 33.91 -16.33 25.91
N CYS A 343 32.91 -17.21 25.75
CA CYS A 343 32.53 -18.18 26.77
C CYS A 343 32.52 -19.63 26.28
N ASN A 344 32.94 -19.87 25.03
CA ASN A 344 33.00 -21.17 24.38
C ASN A 344 31.66 -21.94 24.32
N ALA A 345 30.52 -21.27 24.52
CA ALA A 345 29.21 -21.89 24.35
C ALA A 345 29.00 -22.33 22.88
N PRO A 346 28.50 -23.54 22.62
CA PRO A 346 28.30 -24.04 21.26
C PRO A 346 27.13 -23.34 20.55
N ASN A 347 27.28 -23.07 19.25
CA ASN A 347 26.28 -22.49 18.36
C ASN A 347 25.53 -21.28 18.96
N PRO A 348 26.24 -20.24 19.46
CA PRO A 348 25.61 -19.13 20.14
C PRO A 348 24.69 -18.34 19.19
N SER A 349 23.53 -17.95 19.72
CA SER A 349 22.63 -17.03 19.03
C SER A 349 23.19 -15.61 19.02
N LEU A 350 22.64 -14.76 18.14
CA LEU A 350 22.97 -13.34 18.15
C LEU A 350 22.63 -12.68 19.51
N GLN A 351 21.53 -13.08 20.14
CA GLN A 351 21.17 -12.66 21.50
C GLN A 351 22.23 -13.10 22.53
N HIS A 352 22.74 -14.33 22.42
CA HIS A 352 23.83 -14.78 23.30
C HIS A 352 25.05 -13.87 23.16
N ILE A 353 25.53 -13.66 21.92
CA ILE A 353 26.73 -12.87 21.66
C ILE A 353 26.57 -11.43 22.18
N LEU A 354 25.39 -10.84 21.98
CA LEU A 354 25.17 -9.43 22.26
C LEU A 354 24.76 -9.11 23.70
N SER A 355 24.02 -10.01 24.39
CA SER A 355 23.49 -9.70 25.73
C SER A 355 23.49 -10.84 26.74
N SER A 356 23.59 -12.11 26.33
CA SER A 356 23.47 -13.23 27.28
C SER A 356 24.78 -14.02 27.51
N CYS A 357 25.89 -13.60 26.90
CA CYS A 357 27.19 -14.23 27.11
C CYS A 357 27.68 -13.94 28.54
N LYS A 358 27.94 -14.99 29.32
CA LYS A 358 28.37 -14.89 30.73
C LYS A 358 29.63 -14.02 30.90
N THR A 359 30.62 -14.21 30.04
CA THR A 359 31.87 -13.43 30.06
C THR A 359 31.62 -11.95 29.74
N ALA A 360 30.82 -11.66 28.70
CA ALA A 360 30.47 -10.29 28.32
C ALA A 360 29.64 -9.56 29.40
N LEU A 361 28.72 -10.30 30.04
CA LEU A 361 27.93 -9.79 31.16
C LEU A 361 28.80 -9.40 32.35
N ALA A 362 29.76 -10.26 32.73
CA ALA A 362 30.72 -9.96 33.79
C ALA A 362 31.58 -8.72 33.47
N GLN A 363 31.90 -8.49 32.19
CA GLN A 363 32.62 -7.32 31.70
C GLN A 363 31.75 -6.06 31.55
N GLY A 364 30.45 -6.12 31.86
CA GLY A 364 29.55 -4.97 31.82
C GLY A 364 29.08 -4.55 30.42
N TRP A 365 29.26 -5.40 29.40
CA TRP A 365 28.94 -5.07 28.00
C TRP A 365 27.45 -4.76 27.77
N TYR A 366 26.58 -5.36 28.58
CA TYR A 366 25.15 -5.09 28.56
C TYR A 366 24.85 -3.61 28.81
N ARG A 367 25.42 -3.03 29.89
CA ARG A 367 25.27 -1.60 30.20
C ARG A 367 25.99 -0.72 29.19
N TRP A 368 27.13 -1.17 28.68
CA TRP A 368 27.86 -0.44 27.65
C TRP A 368 26.97 -0.21 26.42
N ARG A 369 26.26 -1.23 25.93
CA ARG A 369 25.34 -1.10 24.78
C ARG A 369 24.20 -0.13 25.04
N HIS A 370 23.56 -0.22 26.22
CA HIS A 370 22.55 0.74 26.67
C HIS A 370 23.10 2.17 26.59
N ASN A 371 24.24 2.40 27.26
CA ASN A 371 24.87 3.71 27.38
C ASN A 371 25.29 4.27 26.02
N GLN A 372 25.72 3.44 25.06
CA GLN A 372 26.02 3.91 23.70
C GLN A 372 24.79 4.48 22.99
N VAL A 373 23.62 3.82 23.13
CA VAL A 373 22.36 4.33 22.55
C VAL A 373 21.92 5.60 23.28
N LEU A 374 21.96 5.58 24.62
CA LEU A 374 21.59 6.69 25.47
C LEU A 374 22.47 7.93 25.20
N TRP A 375 23.79 7.73 24.99
CA TRP A 375 24.73 8.78 24.64
C TRP A 375 24.38 9.44 23.30
N LYS A 376 24.03 8.65 22.28
CA LYS A 376 23.63 9.22 20.99
C LYS A 376 22.30 9.96 21.06
N LEU A 377 21.36 9.48 21.87
CA LEU A 377 20.10 10.19 22.13
C LEU A 377 20.34 11.50 22.86
N ALA A 378 21.22 11.51 23.86
CA ALA A 378 21.61 12.71 24.58
C ALA A 378 22.17 13.78 23.64
N GLU A 379 23.08 13.41 22.74
CA GLU A 379 23.64 14.32 21.73
C GLU A 379 22.56 14.95 20.85
N VAL A 380 21.62 14.13 20.34
CA VAL A 380 20.53 14.60 19.47
C VAL A 380 19.56 15.49 20.25
N LEU A 381 19.18 15.11 21.47
CA LEU A 381 18.26 15.88 22.30
C LEU A 381 18.86 17.21 22.73
N GLU A 382 20.16 17.25 23.04
CA GLU A 382 20.86 18.48 23.38
C GLU A 382 20.89 19.44 22.19
N ALA A 383 21.17 18.94 20.98
CA ALA A 383 21.08 19.75 19.76
C ALA A 383 19.67 20.34 19.57
N ARG A 384 18.62 19.54 19.75
CA ARG A 384 17.22 20.01 19.66
C ARG A 384 16.84 21.01 20.75
N ARG A 385 17.36 20.83 21.96
CA ARG A 385 17.16 21.74 23.09
C ARG A 385 17.76 23.11 22.78
N LEU A 386 18.97 23.14 22.24
CA LEU A 386 19.65 24.37 21.83
C LEU A 386 18.95 25.06 20.65
N GLU A 387 18.44 24.30 19.68
CA GLU A 387 17.59 24.84 18.59
C GLU A 387 16.32 25.49 19.14
N ALA A 388 15.60 24.79 20.03
CA ALA A 388 14.37 25.29 20.64
C ALA A 388 14.61 26.56 21.48
N ALA A 389 15.74 26.64 22.19
CA ALA A 389 16.11 27.83 22.96
C ALA A 389 16.39 29.07 22.08
N LYS A 390 16.92 28.86 20.86
CA LYS A 390 17.20 29.93 19.90
C LYS A 390 15.97 30.38 19.12
N ASP A 391 14.96 29.54 19.02
CA ASP A 391 13.76 29.83 18.25
C ASP A 391 12.84 30.80 19.03
N HIS A 392 12.78 32.05 18.57
CA HIS A 392 11.95 33.12 19.15
C HIS A 392 10.52 33.12 18.61
N SER A 393 10.12 32.08 17.87
CA SER A 393 8.74 31.84 17.46
C SER A 393 7.84 31.70 18.70
N SER A 394 7.27 32.81 19.17
CA SER A 394 6.29 32.83 20.24
C SER A 394 5.06 32.04 19.79
N THR A 395 5.01 30.75 20.13
CA THR A 395 3.77 30.00 20.00
C THR A 395 2.94 30.38 21.20
N ALA A 396 2.27 31.53 21.13
CA ALA A 396 1.17 31.83 22.03
C ALA A 396 0.25 30.61 21.95
N ARG A 397 0.05 29.92 23.08
CA ARG A 397 -0.92 28.82 23.16
C ARG A 397 -2.23 29.37 22.59
N LYS A 398 -2.66 28.89 21.42
CA LYS A 398 -3.96 29.26 20.87
C LYS A 398 -4.99 28.84 21.92
N LEU A 399 -5.53 29.83 22.64
CA LEU A 399 -6.69 29.64 23.50
C LEU A 399 -7.79 29.03 22.62
N ILE A 400 -8.60 28.16 23.21
CA ILE A 400 -9.74 27.54 22.54
C ILE A 400 -10.57 28.67 21.90
N ASN A 401 -10.73 28.64 20.57
CA ASN A 401 -11.60 29.58 19.89
C ASN A 401 -13.04 29.22 20.25
N PHE A 402 -13.65 30.00 21.14
CA PHE A 402 -15.08 29.92 21.40
C PHE A 402 -15.82 30.39 20.15
N VAL A 403 -16.72 29.54 19.65
CA VAL A 403 -17.57 29.85 18.49
C VAL A 403 -18.99 30.03 19.02
N GLY A 404 -19.62 31.16 18.69
CA GLY A 404 -20.99 31.45 19.09
C GLY A 404 -21.99 30.43 18.52
N GLN A 405 -23.11 30.22 19.22
CA GLN A 405 -24.17 29.32 18.78
C GLN A 405 -24.66 29.70 17.37
N GLY A 406 -24.53 28.77 16.41
CA GLY A 406 -24.97 28.95 15.02
C GLY A 406 -23.89 29.42 14.04
N ALA A 407 -22.68 29.77 14.48
CA ALA A 407 -21.58 30.13 13.58
C ALA A 407 -20.76 28.89 13.16
N GLY A 408 -20.53 28.73 11.85
CA GLY A 408 -19.74 27.62 11.30
C GLY A 408 -18.26 27.78 11.64
N ALA A 409 -17.66 26.78 12.29
CA ALA A 409 -16.22 26.77 12.55
C ALA A 409 -15.42 26.72 11.23
N GLN A 410 -14.51 27.67 11.03
CA GLN A 410 -13.57 27.61 9.92
C GLN A 410 -12.56 26.48 10.17
N ASN A 411 -12.65 25.41 9.37
CA ASN A 411 -11.69 24.31 9.37
C ASN A 411 -10.35 24.76 8.79
N ILE A 412 -9.53 25.45 9.58
CA ILE A 412 -8.13 25.67 9.25
C ILE A 412 -7.37 24.37 9.57
N THR A 413 -7.25 23.49 8.58
CA THR A 413 -6.33 22.35 8.63
C THR A 413 -4.89 22.83 8.44
N GLN A 414 -4.38 23.64 9.38
CA GLN A 414 -2.94 23.79 9.54
C GLN A 414 -2.43 22.52 10.21
N ARG A 415 -1.54 21.82 9.52
CA ARG A 415 -0.79 20.69 10.07
C ARG A 415 0.13 21.25 11.16
N GLU A 416 -0.35 21.34 12.39
CA GLU A 416 0.45 21.78 13.53
C GLU A 416 1.70 20.89 13.61
N ARG A 417 2.87 21.50 13.41
CA ARG A 417 4.13 20.90 13.84
C ARG A 417 4.13 20.95 15.37
N ARG A 418 3.60 19.92 16.01
CA ARG A 418 3.71 19.75 17.46
C ARG A 418 5.17 19.45 17.78
N SER A 419 5.94 20.48 18.15
CA SER A 419 7.20 20.29 18.84
C SER A 419 6.91 19.93 20.29
N LEU A 420 7.58 18.91 20.82
CA LEU A 420 7.50 18.57 22.25
C LEU A 420 8.18 19.64 23.12
N LEU A 421 9.18 20.35 22.55
CA LEU A 421 9.87 21.45 23.21
C LEU A 421 9.27 22.77 22.74
N THR A 422 8.74 23.55 23.70
CA THR A 422 8.25 24.90 23.44
C THR A 422 9.42 25.81 23.03
N PRO A 423 9.34 26.49 21.87
CA PRO A 423 10.35 27.46 21.44
C PRO A 423 10.54 28.60 22.44
N GLY A 424 11.77 29.06 22.62
CA GLY A 424 12.12 30.20 23.46
C GLY A 424 12.00 29.96 24.97
N CYS A 425 11.87 28.70 25.40
CA CYS A 425 11.75 28.35 26.82
C CYS A 425 13.01 27.64 27.36
N ASP A 426 13.19 27.73 28.68
CA ASP A 426 14.31 27.18 29.46
C ASP A 426 14.18 25.67 29.68
N TRP A 427 14.43 24.89 28.63
CA TRP A 427 14.50 23.44 28.77
C TRP A 427 15.85 23.00 29.35
N ASN A 428 15.80 22.22 30.44
CA ASN A 428 16.92 21.51 31.02
C ASN A 428 16.89 20.05 30.58
N LEU A 429 18.07 19.43 30.43
CA LEU A 429 18.24 18.02 30.04
C LEU A 429 19.17 17.32 31.04
N ARG A 430 18.74 16.15 31.53
CA ARG A 430 19.57 15.20 32.29
C ARG A 430 19.41 13.81 31.70
N VAL A 431 20.50 13.05 31.69
CA VAL A 431 20.57 11.70 31.10
C VAL A 431 21.31 10.78 32.07
N ASP A 432 20.83 9.56 32.29
CA ASP A 432 21.43 8.58 33.21
C ASP A 432 22.64 7.85 32.61
N LEU A 433 23.64 8.62 32.22
CA LEU A 433 24.96 8.07 31.91
C LEU A 433 25.77 7.93 33.21
N ASP A 434 26.41 6.77 33.39
CA ASP A 434 27.26 6.43 34.54
C ASP A 434 26.59 6.54 35.92
N ARG A 435 25.25 6.40 35.98
CA ARG A 435 24.42 6.44 37.20
C ARG A 435 24.41 7.78 37.92
N GLN A 436 24.70 8.86 37.22
CA GLN A 436 24.84 10.19 37.81
C GLN A 436 23.54 11.01 37.77
N LEU A 437 22.45 10.48 37.19
CA LEU A 437 21.21 11.23 37.12
C LEU A 437 20.58 11.36 38.51
N LYS A 438 20.35 12.62 38.91
CA LYS A 438 19.55 13.00 40.06
C LYS A 438 18.26 13.64 39.57
N PHE A 439 17.12 13.12 40.02
CA PHE A 439 15.82 13.69 39.68
C PHE A 439 15.73 15.12 40.24
N PRO A 440 15.29 16.12 39.45
CA PRO A 440 15.22 17.49 39.92
C PRO A 440 14.30 17.63 41.15
N PRO A 441 14.81 18.09 42.31
CA PRO A 441 14.04 18.17 43.54
C PRO A 441 12.89 19.18 43.45
N GLU A 442 12.99 20.15 42.54
CA GLU A 442 11.94 21.12 42.21
C GLU A 442 10.66 20.49 41.65
N ILE A 443 10.76 19.27 41.11
CA ILE A 443 9.61 18.53 40.57
C ILE A 443 9.10 17.54 41.62
N THR A 444 9.97 16.65 42.09
CA THR A 444 9.65 15.69 43.16
C THR A 444 10.93 15.07 43.72
N THR A 445 10.89 14.70 45.00
CA THR A 445 11.97 13.95 45.66
C THR A 445 11.75 12.46 45.42
N THR A 446 12.56 11.86 44.56
CA THR A 446 12.50 10.42 44.25
C THR A 446 13.89 9.83 44.04
N SER A 447 14.04 8.54 44.36
CA SER A 447 15.24 7.75 44.05
C SER A 447 15.18 7.09 42.66
N LEU A 448 14.03 7.21 41.97
CA LEU A 448 13.86 6.69 40.61
C LEU A 448 14.71 7.50 39.62
N ARG A 449 15.34 6.77 38.70
CA ARG A 449 16.22 7.31 37.66
C ARG A 449 15.71 6.86 36.30
N PRO A 450 14.87 7.66 35.63
CA PRO A 450 14.58 7.41 34.23
C PRO A 450 15.82 7.68 33.39
N ASP A 451 15.92 7.06 32.22
CA ASP A 451 17.09 7.21 31.35
C ASP A 451 17.31 8.67 30.92
N ILE A 452 16.23 9.42 30.67
CA ILE A 452 16.29 10.83 30.27
C ILE A 452 15.18 11.64 30.96
N ILE A 453 15.55 12.83 31.43
CA ILE A 453 14.63 13.85 31.94
C ILE A 453 14.84 15.16 31.19
N LEU A 454 13.77 15.69 30.60
CA LEU A 454 13.70 17.09 30.19
C LEU A 454 12.64 17.82 31.01
N TRP A 455 12.94 19.03 31.46
CA TRP A 455 11.95 19.85 32.14
C TRP A 455 12.17 21.34 31.88
N SER A 456 11.08 22.10 31.91
CA SER A 456 11.10 23.57 31.90
C SER A 456 10.21 24.09 33.03
N PRO A 457 10.80 24.81 34.02
CA PRO A 457 10.04 25.51 35.03
C PRO A 457 9.07 26.54 34.43
N SER A 458 9.50 27.27 33.39
CA SER A 458 8.67 28.31 32.74
C SER A 458 7.40 27.75 32.10
N VAL A 459 7.49 26.59 31.47
CA VAL A 459 6.33 25.95 30.80
C VAL A 459 5.54 25.05 31.76
N LYS A 460 6.10 24.74 32.94
CA LYS A 460 5.59 23.72 33.88
C LYS A 460 5.37 22.37 33.19
N ALA A 461 6.36 21.95 32.41
CA ALA A 461 6.33 20.70 31.66
C ALA A 461 7.53 19.82 32.00
N VAL A 462 7.27 18.51 32.11
CA VAL A 462 8.29 17.48 32.35
C VAL A 462 8.08 16.37 31.32
N ILE A 463 9.17 15.96 30.68
CA ILE A 463 9.23 14.86 29.74
C ILE A 463 10.19 13.83 30.32
N LEU A 464 9.66 12.65 30.63
CA LEU A 464 10.44 11.49 31.03
C LEU A 464 10.52 10.55 29.83
N ALA A 465 11.72 10.07 29.51
CA ALA A 465 11.90 9.03 28.52
C ALA A 465 12.66 7.87 29.14
N GLU A 466 12.09 6.68 28.96
CA GLU A 466 12.70 5.40 29.29
C GLU A 466 13.02 4.69 27.98
N LEU A 467 14.22 4.12 27.91
CA LEU A 467 14.74 3.42 26.77
C LEU A 467 14.64 1.91 27.03
N THR A 468 14.23 1.17 26.00
CA THR A 468 14.38 -0.28 25.97
C THR A 468 15.19 -0.61 24.73
N VAL A 469 16.42 -1.08 24.90
CA VAL A 469 17.27 -1.49 23.78
C VAL A 469 16.98 -2.96 23.45
N PRO A 470 16.89 -3.34 22.16
CA PRO A 470 16.61 -4.72 21.79
C PRO A 470 17.59 -5.73 22.40
N TRP A 471 17.02 -6.80 22.98
CA TRP A 471 17.71 -7.86 23.70
C TRP A 471 18.42 -7.42 24.99
N GLU A 472 18.01 -6.30 25.57
CA GLU A 472 18.12 -6.08 27.02
C GLU A 472 17.23 -7.04 27.82
#